data_AF-A0A0G9HJC4-F1
#
_entry.id   AF-A0A0G9HJC4-F1
#
_cell.length_a   1.000
_cell.length_b   1.000
_cell.length_c   1.000
_cell.angle_alpha   90.00
_cell.angle_beta   90.00
_cell.angle_gamma   90.00
#
_symmetry.space_group_name_H-M   'P 1'
#
loop_
_entity.id
_entity.type
_entity.pdbx_description
1 polymer ?
#
loop_
_entity_poly.entity_id
_entity_poly.type
_entity_poly.pdbx_seq_one_letter_code
_entity_poly.pdbx_strand_id
1 'polypeptide(L)'
;MKFLLRLACLTALLPAPAFAADPTTFNVYRELVRHRTATMGVDKAFDHNTRKYVSRFLENPDSPYSALRNDPPITNEVWWYDFADSLPIDTADKSAAALEMLQWQSGFTKARIGVDVVVDRASVVAYRNGYAAANAIKAGVDADILWKARDLNGALSTLAAGHAVALQLLRDQVRSNAPETHEARGIKADVLARYLKEENPGYLTESDQAYLADLLSFALTDNGFTIDSKGRRQLPAAYRVARVAAAYADAGSYLSPKGYCVGNDPRPGLSTQSDAITFEAPLCFVAATDRAVQSWFRHKMRQEEANVRRAHASPDESERLTHFWFTAVLALIDIAAFVEFAEADFVSELSAEGALAEEEAAVVEERATQLSCRVRP
;
A
#
# COMPACT_ATOMS: atom_id res chain seq x y z
N MET A 1 4.63 -4.99 35.67
CA MET A 1 5.28 -3.65 35.66
C MET A 1 6.43 -3.51 34.67
N LYS A 2 7.35 -4.47 34.51
CA LYS A 2 8.44 -4.37 33.49
C LYS A 2 7.99 -4.49 32.02
N PHE A 3 6.81 -5.06 31.77
CA PHE A 3 6.24 -5.22 30.43
C PHE A 3 5.63 -3.91 29.88
N LEU A 4 4.94 -3.15 30.76
CA LEU A 4 4.38 -1.83 30.43
C LEU A 4 5.46 -0.78 30.13
N LEU A 5 6.61 -0.86 30.81
CA LEU A 5 7.76 0.01 30.54
C LEU A 5 8.41 -0.24 29.16
N ARG A 6 8.28 -1.46 28.61
CA ARG A 6 8.79 -1.78 27.27
C ARG A 6 7.86 -1.31 26.15
N LEU A 7 6.54 -1.32 26.39
CA LEU A 7 5.58 -0.70 25.45
C LEU A 7 5.73 0.84 25.42
N ALA A 8 5.91 1.47 26.59
CA ALA A 8 6.08 2.92 26.68
C ALA A 8 7.39 3.43 26.04
N CYS A 9 8.43 2.59 25.91
CA CYS A 9 9.66 2.97 25.19
C CYS A 9 9.53 2.85 23.66
N LEU A 10 8.60 2.04 23.16
CA LEU A 10 8.31 1.93 21.72
C LEU A 10 7.49 3.12 21.23
N THR A 11 6.59 3.67 22.05
CA THR A 11 5.83 4.87 21.71
C THR A 11 6.65 6.16 21.81
N ALA A 12 7.68 6.22 22.67
CA ALA A 12 8.56 7.38 22.82
C ALA A 12 9.63 7.53 21.70
N LEU A 13 9.78 6.52 20.83
CA LEU A 13 10.66 6.57 19.66
C LEU A 13 9.92 6.92 18.36
N LEU A 14 8.60 7.10 18.42
CA LEU A 14 7.82 7.63 17.32
C LEU A 14 7.95 9.16 17.36
N PRO A 15 8.61 9.82 16.38
CA PRO A 15 8.58 11.26 16.30
C PRO A 15 7.13 11.75 16.25
N ALA A 16 6.86 12.91 16.85
CA ALA A 16 5.56 13.56 16.73
C ALA A 16 5.20 13.61 15.24
N PRO A 17 4.04 13.06 14.82
CA PRO A 17 3.69 13.04 13.41
C PRO A 17 3.72 14.47 12.92
N ALA A 18 4.47 14.72 11.84
CA ALA A 18 4.25 15.93 11.07
C ALA A 18 2.78 15.85 10.64
N PHE A 19 1.92 16.68 11.23
CA PHE A 19 0.50 16.74 10.88
C PHE A 19 0.40 17.28 9.46
N ALA A 20 0.50 16.38 8.49
CA ALA A 20 0.04 16.62 7.14
C ALA A 20 -1.47 16.90 7.22
N ALA A 21 -1.92 17.90 6.46
CA ALA A 21 -3.34 18.15 6.26
C ALA A 21 -4.03 16.85 5.82
N ASP A 22 -5.18 16.53 6.42
CA ASP A 22 -6.03 15.46 5.90
C ASP A 22 -6.32 15.77 4.42
N PRO A 23 -5.85 14.93 3.47
CA PRO A 23 -6.53 14.87 2.19
C PRO A 23 -8.00 14.60 2.49
N THR A 24 -8.92 14.90 1.58
CA THR A 24 -10.28 14.34 1.68
C THR A 24 -10.16 12.81 1.52
N THR A 25 -9.77 12.13 2.59
CA THR A 25 -9.58 10.69 2.69
C THR A 25 -10.94 10.13 3.08
N PHE A 26 -11.52 9.39 2.16
CA PHE A 26 -12.71 8.63 2.46
C PHE A 26 -12.29 7.17 2.58
N ASN A 27 -12.61 6.52 3.69
CA ASN A 27 -12.24 5.13 3.90
C ASN A 27 -13.50 4.25 3.94
N VAL A 28 -13.85 3.67 2.79
CA VAL A 28 -15.09 2.87 2.64
C VAL A 28 -15.05 1.65 3.54
N TYR A 29 -13.87 1.06 3.74
CA TYR A 29 -13.71 -0.08 4.63
C TYR A 29 -13.89 0.33 6.11
N ARG A 30 -13.39 1.50 6.53
CA ARG A 30 -13.69 2.07 7.87
C ARG A 30 -15.18 2.27 8.06
N GLU A 31 -15.84 2.91 7.10
CA GLU A 31 -17.29 3.15 7.16
C GLU A 31 -18.08 1.83 7.15
N LEU A 32 -17.61 0.81 6.44
CA LEU A 32 -18.20 -0.53 6.46
C LEU A 32 -18.12 -1.15 7.85
N VAL A 33 -16.95 -1.08 8.49
CA VAL A 33 -16.75 -1.58 9.86
C VAL A 33 -17.66 -0.80 10.83
N ARG A 34 -17.67 0.53 10.75
CA ARG A 34 -18.53 1.39 11.57
C ARG A 34 -20.01 1.03 11.42
N HIS A 35 -20.49 0.90 10.18
CA HIS A 35 -21.86 0.54 9.89
C HIS A 35 -22.23 -0.85 10.43
N ARG A 36 -21.37 -1.86 10.21
CA ARG A 36 -21.62 -3.23 10.69
C ARG A 36 -21.60 -3.33 12.20
N THR A 37 -20.69 -2.62 12.86
CA THR A 37 -20.66 -2.52 14.33
C THR A 37 -21.96 -1.93 14.87
N ALA A 38 -22.43 -0.82 14.28
CA ALA A 38 -23.66 -0.16 14.71
C ALA A 38 -24.93 -0.98 14.47
N THR A 39 -24.98 -1.79 13.41
CA THR A 39 -26.19 -2.52 12.99
C THR A 39 -26.23 -3.97 13.45
N MET A 40 -25.08 -4.64 13.52
CA MET A 40 -24.97 -6.08 13.79
C MET A 40 -24.33 -6.41 15.15
N GLY A 41 -23.70 -5.44 15.80
CA GLY A 41 -22.87 -5.64 16.98
C GLY A 41 -21.45 -6.14 16.65
N VAL A 42 -20.53 -5.95 17.60
CA VAL A 42 -19.08 -6.21 17.45
C VAL A 42 -18.79 -7.65 17.02
N ASP A 43 -19.37 -8.65 17.70
CA ASP A 43 -19.14 -10.06 17.40
C ASP A 43 -19.39 -10.42 15.93
N LYS A 44 -20.48 -9.89 15.36
CA LYS A 44 -20.85 -10.15 13.96
C LYS A 44 -20.12 -9.25 12.97
N ALA A 45 -19.77 -8.03 13.35
CA ALA A 45 -18.96 -7.13 12.53
C ALA A 45 -17.60 -7.78 12.20
N PHE A 46 -17.01 -8.45 13.19
CA PHE A 46 -15.68 -9.04 13.09
C PHE A 46 -15.66 -10.57 12.88
N ASP A 47 -16.79 -11.27 12.63
CA ASP A 47 -16.85 -12.76 12.43
C ASP A 47 -16.17 -13.31 11.14
N HIS A 48 -15.17 -12.62 10.61
CA HIS A 48 -14.49 -13.03 9.38
C HIS A 48 -13.00 -12.79 9.48
N ASN A 49 -12.21 -13.75 9.00
CA ASN A 49 -10.78 -13.59 8.83
C ASN A 49 -10.46 -13.11 7.41
N THR A 50 -9.22 -12.65 7.18
CA THR A 50 -8.76 -12.17 5.87
C THR A 50 -9.14 -13.15 4.74
N ARG A 51 -8.99 -14.47 4.94
CA ARG A 51 -9.37 -15.47 3.91
C ARG A 51 -10.87 -15.47 3.60
N LYS A 52 -11.75 -15.45 4.62
CA LYS A 52 -13.21 -15.38 4.47
C LYS A 52 -13.66 -14.05 3.88
N TYR A 53 -12.93 -12.96 4.16
CA TYR A 53 -13.17 -11.66 3.52
C TYR A 53 -12.84 -11.71 2.02
N VAL A 54 -11.62 -12.13 1.67
CA VAL A 54 -11.15 -12.21 0.28
C VAL A 54 -12.04 -13.13 -0.56
N SER A 55 -12.53 -14.24 0.00
CA SER A 55 -13.41 -15.18 -0.70
C SER A 55 -14.78 -14.64 -1.07
N ARG A 56 -15.20 -13.52 -0.47
CA ARG A 56 -16.43 -12.83 -0.87
C ARG A 56 -16.25 -12.07 -2.19
N PHE A 57 -15.04 -11.63 -2.52
CA PHE A 57 -14.79 -10.79 -3.70
C PHE A 57 -14.18 -11.54 -4.88
N LEU A 58 -13.39 -12.57 -4.62
CA LEU A 58 -12.63 -13.30 -5.65
C LEU A 58 -13.27 -14.65 -5.99
N GLU A 59 -13.20 -15.02 -7.28
CA GLU A 59 -13.60 -16.37 -7.74
C GLU A 59 -12.72 -17.45 -7.12
N ASN A 60 -11.39 -17.27 -7.18
CA ASN A 60 -10.40 -18.16 -6.58
C ASN A 60 -9.43 -17.35 -5.68
N PRO A 61 -9.68 -17.28 -4.36
CA PRO A 61 -8.86 -16.50 -3.42
C PRO A 61 -7.39 -16.88 -3.35
N ASP A 62 -7.05 -18.11 -3.70
CA ASP A 62 -5.68 -18.61 -3.65
C ASP A 62 -4.92 -18.33 -4.97
N SER A 63 -5.59 -17.84 -6.02
CA SER A 63 -4.94 -17.46 -7.27
C SER A 63 -4.51 -15.98 -7.27
N PRO A 64 -3.24 -15.68 -7.60
CA PRO A 64 -2.79 -14.30 -7.78
C PRO A 64 -3.49 -13.58 -8.94
N TYR A 65 -4.09 -14.33 -9.88
CA TYR A 65 -4.73 -13.83 -11.08
C TYR A 65 -6.26 -13.92 -11.03
N SER A 66 -6.86 -14.20 -9.86
CA SER A 66 -8.31 -14.38 -9.76
C SER A 66 -9.10 -13.21 -10.35
N ALA A 67 -10.21 -13.51 -11.01
CA ALA A 67 -11.19 -12.51 -11.35
C ALA A 67 -12.00 -12.09 -10.10
N LEU A 68 -12.60 -10.91 -10.20
CA LEU A 68 -13.65 -10.46 -9.28
C LEU A 68 -14.91 -11.26 -9.59
N ARG A 69 -15.69 -11.58 -8.55
CA ARG A 69 -17.03 -12.13 -8.73
C ARG A 69 -17.95 -11.05 -9.30
N ASN A 70 -18.77 -11.43 -10.29
CA ASN A 70 -19.77 -10.53 -10.85
C ASN A 70 -20.86 -10.16 -9.84
N ASP A 71 -21.21 -11.08 -8.93
CA ASP A 71 -22.14 -10.86 -7.82
C ASP A 71 -21.50 -11.33 -6.50
N PRO A 72 -20.68 -10.47 -5.85
CA PRO A 72 -20.05 -10.77 -4.58
C PRO A 72 -21.11 -10.98 -3.48
N PRO A 73 -21.06 -12.05 -2.66
CA PRO A 73 -22.09 -12.29 -1.63
C PRO A 73 -22.30 -11.14 -0.63
N ILE A 74 -21.32 -10.25 -0.48
CA ILE A 74 -21.44 -9.06 0.38
C ILE A 74 -22.53 -8.08 -0.11
N THR A 75 -22.79 -8.00 -1.41
CA THR A 75 -23.82 -7.11 -1.96
C THR A 75 -25.24 -7.64 -1.78
N ASN A 76 -25.36 -8.93 -1.43
CA ASN A 76 -26.62 -9.61 -1.17
C ASN A 76 -27.00 -9.60 0.32
N GLU A 77 -26.17 -8.99 1.18
CA GLU A 77 -26.45 -8.85 2.60
C GLU A 77 -27.56 -7.81 2.83
N VAL A 78 -28.45 -8.05 3.79
CA VAL A 78 -29.62 -7.18 4.05
C VAL A 78 -29.22 -5.73 4.35
N TRP A 79 -28.08 -5.53 5.02
CA TRP A 79 -27.57 -4.21 5.41
C TRP A 79 -26.81 -3.49 4.29
N TRP A 80 -26.53 -4.14 3.16
CA TRP A 80 -25.64 -3.59 2.13
C TRP A 80 -26.15 -2.29 1.51
N TYR A 81 -27.45 -2.23 1.19
CA TYR A 81 -28.05 -1.04 0.58
C TYR A 81 -28.08 0.14 1.55
N ASP A 82 -28.44 -0.10 2.82
CA ASP A 82 -28.41 0.92 3.87
C ASP A 82 -26.97 1.46 4.07
N PHE A 83 -25.97 0.58 4.04
CA PHE A 83 -24.57 0.96 4.06
C PHE A 83 -24.21 1.84 2.85
N ALA A 84 -24.47 1.39 1.63
CA ALA A 84 -24.14 2.13 0.42
C ALA A 84 -24.82 3.51 0.38
N ASP A 85 -26.08 3.60 0.81
CA ASP A 85 -26.85 4.85 0.84
C ASP A 85 -26.32 5.84 1.88
N SER A 86 -25.75 5.33 2.99
CA SER A 86 -25.12 6.15 4.04
C SER A 86 -23.83 6.84 3.58
N LEU A 87 -23.20 6.35 2.51
CA LEU A 87 -21.93 6.93 2.05
C LEU A 87 -22.18 8.28 1.33
N PRO A 88 -21.28 9.26 1.54
CA PRO A 88 -21.30 10.56 0.86
C PRO A 88 -20.78 10.46 -0.58
N ILE A 89 -21.32 9.51 -1.36
CA ILE A 89 -20.97 9.31 -2.77
C ILE A 89 -22.06 9.95 -3.63
N ASP A 90 -21.67 10.90 -4.48
CA ASP A 90 -22.57 11.57 -5.41
C ASP A 90 -22.65 10.81 -6.75
N THR A 91 -23.42 9.73 -6.78
CA THR A 91 -23.64 8.89 -7.97
C THR A 91 -25.03 8.26 -7.94
N ALA A 92 -25.57 7.98 -9.13
CA ALA A 92 -26.88 7.34 -9.28
C ALA A 92 -26.88 5.87 -8.81
N ASP A 93 -25.74 5.19 -8.86
CA ASP A 93 -25.57 3.81 -8.40
C ASP A 93 -24.54 3.74 -7.27
N LYS A 94 -24.99 4.13 -6.06
CA LYS A 94 -24.15 4.14 -4.85
C LYS A 94 -23.64 2.75 -4.48
N SER A 95 -24.45 1.72 -4.70
CA SER A 95 -24.11 0.32 -4.41
C SER A 95 -22.91 -0.14 -5.24
N ALA A 96 -22.96 0.06 -6.57
CA ALA A 96 -21.84 -0.29 -7.44
C ALA A 96 -20.58 0.51 -7.11
N ALA A 97 -20.72 1.80 -6.81
CA ALA A 97 -19.59 2.64 -6.43
C ALA A 97 -18.95 2.21 -5.10
N ALA A 98 -19.76 1.90 -4.08
CA ALA A 98 -19.28 1.38 -2.80
C ALA A 98 -18.51 0.06 -2.98
N LEU A 99 -19.04 -0.85 -3.81
CA LEU A 99 -18.38 -2.12 -4.13
C LEU A 99 -17.04 -1.87 -4.84
N GLU A 100 -17.02 -1.03 -5.87
CA GLU A 100 -15.79 -0.69 -6.62
C GLU A 100 -14.72 -0.12 -5.68
N MET A 101 -15.11 0.80 -4.78
CA MET A 101 -14.20 1.41 -3.82
C MET A 101 -13.66 0.40 -2.82
N LEU A 102 -14.50 -0.49 -2.28
CA LEU A 102 -14.05 -1.58 -1.42
C LEU A 102 -13.08 -2.52 -2.15
N GLN A 103 -13.38 -2.87 -3.40
CA GLN A 103 -12.51 -3.72 -4.21
C GLN A 103 -11.15 -3.06 -4.49
N TRP A 104 -11.16 -1.75 -4.74
CA TRP A 104 -9.96 -0.95 -4.96
C TRP A 104 -9.12 -0.84 -3.68
N GLN A 105 -9.72 -0.42 -2.56
CA GLN A 105 -9.03 -0.30 -1.27
C GLN A 105 -8.51 -1.65 -0.75
N SER A 106 -9.24 -2.73 -0.99
CA SER A 106 -8.84 -4.07 -0.54
C SER A 106 -7.76 -4.70 -1.43
N GLY A 107 -7.38 -4.05 -2.54
CA GLY A 107 -6.34 -4.53 -3.45
C GLY A 107 -6.77 -5.71 -4.34
N PHE A 108 -8.07 -5.84 -4.62
CA PHE A 108 -8.60 -6.91 -5.47
C PHE A 108 -8.52 -6.59 -6.97
N THR A 109 -8.17 -5.36 -7.32
CA THR A 109 -8.10 -4.90 -8.71
C THR A 109 -6.74 -5.21 -9.34
N LYS A 110 -6.65 -5.09 -10.67
CA LYS A 110 -5.47 -5.42 -11.48
C LYS A 110 -4.96 -4.18 -12.23
N ALA A 111 -3.89 -4.30 -13.02
CA ALA A 111 -3.32 -3.19 -13.79
C ALA A 111 -3.30 -3.50 -15.30
N ARG A 112 -4.35 -4.14 -15.82
CA ARG A 112 -4.41 -4.55 -17.23
C ARG A 112 -4.48 -3.33 -18.14
N ILE A 113 -3.62 -3.33 -19.16
CA ILE A 113 -3.51 -2.24 -20.13
C ILE A 113 -4.78 -2.16 -20.97
N GLY A 114 -5.38 -0.97 -21.03
CA GLY A 114 -6.61 -0.70 -21.78
C GLY A 114 -7.88 -1.27 -21.14
N VAL A 115 -7.77 -1.88 -19.96
CA VAL A 115 -8.92 -2.41 -19.21
C VAL A 115 -9.01 -1.74 -17.84
N ASP A 116 -7.98 -1.88 -17.01
CA ASP A 116 -7.94 -1.27 -15.67
C ASP A 116 -7.16 0.05 -15.68
N VAL A 117 -6.20 0.20 -16.61
CA VAL A 117 -5.32 1.37 -16.70
C VAL A 117 -5.17 1.79 -18.16
N VAL A 118 -5.33 3.08 -18.44
CA VAL A 118 -5.05 3.66 -19.75
C VAL A 118 -3.54 3.93 -19.86
N VAL A 119 -2.89 3.28 -20.83
CA VAL A 119 -1.48 3.48 -21.14
C VAL A 119 -1.36 3.96 -22.58
N ASP A 120 -1.03 5.24 -22.75
CA ASP A 120 -0.82 5.84 -24.07
C ASP A 120 0.63 5.68 -24.54
N ARG A 121 0.89 6.05 -25.79
CA ARG A 121 2.24 5.94 -26.39
C ARG A 121 3.28 6.78 -25.66
N ALA A 122 2.89 7.96 -25.15
CA ALA A 122 3.78 8.82 -24.39
C ALA A 122 4.22 8.15 -23.08
N SER A 123 3.29 7.50 -22.39
CA SER A 123 3.54 6.72 -21.18
C SER A 123 4.48 5.55 -21.45
N VAL A 124 4.29 4.81 -22.55
CA VAL A 124 5.20 3.70 -22.90
C VAL A 124 6.64 4.19 -23.03
N VAL A 125 6.86 5.37 -23.63
CA VAL A 125 8.20 5.97 -23.75
C VAL A 125 8.71 6.45 -22.39
N ALA A 126 7.90 7.21 -21.65
CA ALA A 126 8.27 7.79 -20.36
C ALA A 126 8.61 6.73 -19.31
N TYR A 127 7.88 5.61 -19.30
CA TYR A 127 8.07 4.49 -18.39
C TYR A 127 8.86 3.33 -19.01
N ARG A 128 9.54 3.57 -20.14
CA ARG A 128 10.39 2.62 -20.90
C ARG A 128 9.66 1.42 -21.51
N ASN A 129 8.53 0.96 -20.96
CA ASN A 129 7.63 -0.01 -21.58
C ASN A 129 6.20 0.08 -21.03
N GLY A 130 5.25 -0.63 -21.67
CA GLY A 130 3.83 -0.58 -21.32
C GLY A 130 3.45 -1.24 -19.99
N TYR A 131 4.12 -2.32 -19.58
CA TYR A 131 3.81 -3.00 -18.32
C TYR A 131 4.32 -2.20 -17.11
N ALA A 132 5.53 -1.63 -17.21
CA ALA A 132 6.06 -0.69 -16.24
C ALA A 132 5.15 0.55 -16.13
N ALA A 133 4.71 1.10 -17.26
CA ALA A 133 3.75 2.21 -17.29
C ALA A 133 2.45 1.85 -16.55
N ALA A 134 1.85 0.70 -16.85
CA ALA A 134 0.58 0.29 -16.25
C ALA A 134 0.66 0.20 -14.72
N ASN A 135 1.70 -0.45 -14.20
CA ASN A 135 1.92 -0.57 -12.77
C ASN A 135 2.20 0.79 -12.10
N ALA A 136 3.07 1.62 -12.67
CA ALA A 136 3.41 2.91 -12.10
C ALA A 136 2.25 3.92 -12.16
N ILE A 137 1.49 3.94 -13.25
CA ILE A 137 0.28 4.77 -13.39
C ILE A 137 -0.78 4.34 -12.37
N LYS A 138 -0.99 3.03 -12.19
CA LYS A 138 -1.92 2.54 -11.16
C LYS A 138 -1.48 2.90 -9.75
N ALA A 139 -0.17 2.84 -9.48
CA ALA A 139 0.40 3.32 -8.22
C ALA A 139 0.32 4.85 -8.05
N GLY A 140 -0.07 5.58 -9.11
CA GLY A 140 -0.17 7.03 -9.11
C GLY A 140 1.18 7.73 -9.04
N VAL A 141 2.27 7.13 -9.54
CA VAL A 141 3.62 7.71 -9.49
C VAL A 141 4.04 8.23 -10.86
N ASP A 142 4.42 9.50 -10.92
CA ASP A 142 4.92 10.16 -12.14
C ASP A 142 6.28 9.57 -12.57
N ALA A 143 6.53 9.50 -13.88
CA ALA A 143 7.70 8.81 -14.45
C ALA A 143 9.05 9.38 -14.00
N ASP A 144 9.13 10.70 -13.78
CA ASP A 144 10.35 11.36 -13.34
C ASP A 144 10.73 10.97 -11.90
N ILE A 145 9.75 10.88 -10.99
CA ILE A 145 9.96 10.36 -9.63
C ILE A 145 10.36 8.88 -9.68
N LEU A 146 9.65 8.09 -10.50
CA LEU A 146 9.92 6.66 -10.65
C LEU A 146 11.39 6.41 -11.00
N TRP A 147 11.88 7.04 -12.07
CA TRP A 147 13.26 6.81 -12.49
C TRP A 147 14.27 7.45 -11.54
N LYS A 148 13.97 8.61 -10.99
CA LYS A 148 14.89 9.24 -10.04
C LYS A 148 15.12 8.40 -8.80
N ALA A 149 14.05 7.86 -8.23
CA ALA A 149 14.15 6.99 -7.06
C ALA A 149 14.90 5.69 -7.38
N ARG A 150 14.74 5.15 -8.60
CA ARG A 150 15.53 4.00 -9.06
C ARG A 150 17.01 4.34 -9.20
N ASP A 151 17.33 5.47 -9.80
CA ASP A 151 18.71 5.88 -10.07
C ASP A 151 19.49 6.10 -8.75
N LEU A 152 18.86 6.73 -7.75
CA LEU A 152 19.49 7.00 -6.45
C LEU A 152 19.59 5.77 -5.53
N ASN A 153 18.72 4.78 -5.69
CA ASN A 153 18.73 3.55 -4.85
C ASN A 153 19.37 2.34 -5.56
N GLY A 154 19.84 2.51 -6.79
CA GLY A 154 20.54 1.48 -7.55
C GLY A 154 19.72 0.19 -7.71
N ALA A 155 20.29 -0.94 -7.31
CA ALA A 155 19.69 -2.26 -7.50
C ALA A 155 18.51 -2.55 -6.55
N LEU A 156 18.40 -1.86 -5.42
CA LEU A 156 17.40 -2.10 -4.37
C LEU A 156 16.02 -1.60 -4.82
N SER A 157 15.27 -2.47 -5.49
CA SER A 157 14.00 -2.12 -6.12
C SER A 157 12.89 -1.85 -5.10
N THR A 158 12.92 -2.51 -3.94
CA THR A 158 11.91 -2.27 -2.91
C THR A 158 12.14 -0.98 -2.16
N LEU A 159 13.41 -0.64 -1.90
CA LEU A 159 13.79 0.65 -1.31
C LEU A 159 13.46 1.81 -2.27
N ALA A 160 13.86 1.69 -3.53
CA ALA A 160 13.51 2.65 -4.58
C ALA A 160 12.00 2.88 -4.69
N ALA A 161 11.19 1.84 -4.44
CA ALA A 161 9.74 1.93 -4.50
C ALA A 161 9.15 2.70 -3.32
N GLY A 162 9.68 2.49 -2.11
CA GLY A 162 9.33 3.27 -0.92
C GLY A 162 9.61 4.76 -1.14
N HIS A 163 10.82 5.09 -1.59
CA HIS A 163 11.21 6.48 -1.90
C HIS A 163 10.30 7.11 -2.97
N ALA A 164 10.01 6.40 -4.06
CA ALA A 164 9.17 6.91 -5.13
C ALA A 164 7.76 7.26 -4.65
N VAL A 165 7.15 6.40 -3.82
CA VAL A 165 5.82 6.70 -3.24
C VAL A 165 5.89 7.88 -2.28
N ALA A 166 6.90 7.93 -1.40
CA ALA A 166 7.06 9.05 -0.47
C ALA A 166 7.22 10.41 -1.21
N LEU A 167 8.04 10.43 -2.26
CA LEU A 167 8.22 11.63 -3.10
C LEU A 167 6.94 12.03 -3.83
N GLN A 168 6.16 11.06 -4.29
CA GLN A 168 4.89 11.32 -4.94
C GLN A 168 3.86 11.89 -3.95
N LEU A 169 3.80 11.34 -2.73
CA LEU A 169 2.98 11.89 -1.65
C LEU A 169 3.37 13.34 -1.35
N LEU A 170 4.66 13.63 -1.23
CA LEU A 170 5.16 14.99 -0.99
C LEU A 170 4.82 15.93 -2.15
N ARG A 171 4.98 15.48 -3.40
CA ARG A 171 4.59 16.23 -4.59
C ARG A 171 3.10 16.56 -4.59
N ASP A 172 2.26 15.60 -4.25
CA ASP A 172 0.81 15.81 -4.19
C ASP A 172 0.44 16.80 -3.07
N GLN A 173 1.09 16.74 -1.91
CA GLN A 173 0.94 17.73 -0.83
C GLN A 173 1.37 19.14 -1.28
N VAL A 174 2.53 19.26 -1.93
CA VAL A 174 3.04 20.54 -2.45
C VAL A 174 2.08 21.14 -3.48
N ARG A 175 1.50 20.32 -4.36
CA ARG A 175 0.57 20.78 -5.41
C ARG A 175 -0.81 21.16 -4.86
N SER A 176 -1.26 20.49 -3.81
CA SER A 176 -2.62 20.67 -3.28
C SER A 176 -2.72 21.75 -2.21
N ASN A 177 -1.60 22.30 -1.75
CA ASN A 177 -1.54 23.31 -0.70
C ASN A 177 -0.82 24.57 -1.16
N ALA A 178 -1.32 25.73 -0.76
CA ALA A 178 -0.70 27.01 -1.09
C ALA A 178 0.68 27.15 -0.40
N PRO A 179 1.71 27.71 -1.07
CA PRO A 179 3.08 27.78 -0.55
C PRO A 179 3.22 28.38 0.86
N GLU A 180 2.42 29.40 1.16
CA GLU A 180 2.39 30.07 2.46
C GLU A 180 1.91 29.16 3.61
N THR A 181 1.28 28.04 3.31
CA THR A 181 0.82 27.06 4.31
C THR A 181 1.78 25.89 4.52
N HIS A 182 2.85 25.79 3.72
CA HIS A 182 3.73 24.61 3.72
C HIS A 182 4.41 24.40 5.06
N GLU A 183 5.02 25.45 5.63
CA GLU A 183 5.72 25.35 6.92
C GLU A 183 4.78 24.95 8.06
N ALA A 184 3.62 25.61 8.16
CA ALA A 184 2.62 25.33 9.18
C ALA A 184 2.05 23.89 9.10
N ARG A 185 2.07 23.29 7.90
CA ARG A 185 1.62 21.91 7.63
C ARG A 185 2.78 20.90 7.60
N GLY A 186 4.02 21.32 7.91
CA GLY A 186 5.19 20.46 7.83
C GLY A 186 5.54 19.95 6.43
N ILE A 187 5.07 20.61 5.37
CA ILE A 187 5.35 20.27 3.97
C ILE A 187 6.74 20.82 3.60
N LYS A 188 7.70 19.93 3.36
CA LYS A 188 9.08 20.31 3.00
C LYS A 188 9.30 20.24 1.49
N ALA A 189 8.83 21.24 0.76
CA ALA A 189 8.93 21.29 -0.71
C ALA A 189 10.38 21.27 -1.23
N ASP A 190 11.33 21.77 -0.44
CA ASP A 190 12.75 21.79 -0.71
C ASP A 190 13.38 20.38 -0.72
N VAL A 191 12.87 19.45 0.09
CA VAL A 191 13.27 18.02 0.09
C VAL A 191 12.98 17.40 -1.28
N LEU A 192 11.78 17.64 -1.83
CA LEU A 192 11.40 17.17 -3.16
C LEU A 192 12.32 17.73 -4.24
N ALA A 193 12.58 19.04 -4.20
CA ALA A 193 13.43 19.72 -5.17
C ALA A 193 14.88 19.21 -5.11
N ARG A 194 15.45 19.04 -3.91
CA ARG A 194 16.77 18.46 -3.71
C ARG A 194 16.84 17.05 -4.27
N TYR A 195 15.91 16.18 -3.87
CA TYR A 195 15.90 14.79 -4.31
C TYR A 195 15.85 14.65 -5.83
N LEU A 196 15.00 15.43 -6.49
CA LEU A 196 14.85 15.38 -7.95
C LEU A 196 16.07 15.95 -8.70
N LYS A 197 16.81 16.88 -8.10
CA LYS A 197 18.02 17.45 -8.68
C LYS A 197 19.26 16.58 -8.44
N GLU A 198 19.29 15.79 -7.37
CA GLU A 198 20.51 15.13 -6.88
C GLU A 198 21.00 13.98 -7.78
N GLU A 199 22.28 13.91 -8.10
CA GLU A 199 22.84 12.83 -8.93
C GLU A 199 23.51 11.74 -8.09
N ASN A 200 23.93 12.06 -6.86
CA ASN A 200 24.60 11.11 -5.99
C ASN A 200 23.83 10.92 -4.67
N PRO A 201 23.47 9.67 -4.31
CA PRO A 201 22.70 9.39 -3.10
C PRO A 201 23.34 9.89 -1.81
N GLY A 202 24.68 10.03 -1.76
CA GLY A 202 25.40 10.53 -0.59
C GLY A 202 25.17 12.01 -0.28
N TYR A 203 24.55 12.78 -1.17
CA TYR A 203 24.20 14.19 -0.92
C TYR A 203 22.77 14.38 -0.41
N LEU A 204 21.98 13.31 -0.33
CA LEU A 204 20.70 13.34 0.40
C LEU A 204 20.99 13.34 1.90
N THR A 205 20.57 14.40 2.58
CA THR A 205 20.79 14.51 4.02
C THR A 205 20.00 13.44 4.79
N GLU A 206 20.46 13.05 5.97
CA GLU A 206 19.70 12.16 6.86
C GLU A 206 18.31 12.72 7.17
N SER A 207 18.19 14.05 7.31
CA SER A 207 16.91 14.72 7.57
C SER A 207 15.93 14.59 6.39
N ASP A 208 16.42 14.64 5.15
CA ASP A 208 15.59 14.43 3.96
C ASP A 208 15.04 13.00 3.93
N GLN A 209 15.90 12.02 4.24
CA GLN A 209 15.52 10.61 4.24
C GLN A 209 14.56 10.27 5.38
N ALA A 210 14.82 10.79 6.59
CA ALA A 210 13.92 10.64 7.73
C ALA A 210 12.55 11.24 7.45
N TYR A 211 12.50 12.44 6.86
CA TYR A 211 11.23 13.07 6.49
C TYR A 211 10.41 12.24 5.49
N LEU A 212 11.07 11.68 4.46
CA LEU A 212 10.39 10.80 3.49
C LEU A 212 9.94 9.48 4.14
N ALA A 213 10.74 8.93 5.06
CA ALA A 213 10.38 7.73 5.81
C ALA A 213 9.16 7.96 6.71
N ASP A 214 9.11 9.08 7.42
CA ASP A 214 7.98 9.46 8.27
C ASP A 214 6.71 9.66 7.42
N LEU A 215 6.83 10.34 6.28
CA LEU A 215 5.73 10.56 5.36
C LEU A 215 5.15 9.24 4.81
N LEU A 216 6.02 8.31 4.42
CA LEU A 216 5.57 6.99 3.98
C LEU A 216 5.00 6.17 5.13
N SER A 217 5.61 6.19 6.31
CA SER A 217 5.13 5.43 7.47
C SER A 217 3.73 5.87 7.85
N PHE A 218 3.49 7.19 7.91
CA PHE A 218 2.15 7.76 8.14
C PHE A 218 1.14 7.27 7.08
N ALA A 219 1.54 7.31 5.80
CA ALA A 219 0.67 6.86 4.71
C ALA A 219 0.45 5.33 4.68
N LEU A 220 1.35 4.54 5.27
CA LEU A 220 1.21 3.08 5.41
C LEU A 220 0.29 2.70 6.58
N THR A 221 0.25 3.53 7.63
CA THR A 221 -0.69 3.36 8.73
C THR A 221 -2.08 3.88 8.38
N ASP A 222 -2.15 4.94 7.57
CA ASP A 222 -3.43 5.43 7.04
C ASP A 222 -3.94 4.50 5.92
N ASN A 223 -4.94 3.68 6.24
CA ASN A 223 -5.58 2.77 5.28
C ASN A 223 -6.61 3.47 4.36
N GLY A 224 -6.72 4.80 4.41
CA GLY A 224 -7.54 5.58 3.47
C GLY A 224 -7.07 5.44 2.02
N PHE A 225 -7.97 5.70 1.06
CA PHE A 225 -7.51 6.04 -0.28
C PHE A 225 -7.40 7.56 -0.39
N THR A 226 -6.33 8.01 -1.04
CA THR A 226 -6.11 9.41 -1.34
C THR A 226 -6.60 9.72 -2.75
N ILE A 227 -7.05 10.95 -2.98
CA ILE A 227 -7.29 11.49 -4.31
C ILE A 227 -6.05 12.30 -4.68
N ASP A 228 -5.46 12.03 -5.84
CA ASP A 228 -4.29 12.76 -6.29
C ASP A 228 -4.63 14.19 -6.71
N SER A 229 -3.60 15.01 -6.94
CA SER A 229 -3.76 16.39 -7.42
C SER A 229 -4.49 16.53 -8.77
N LYS A 230 -4.75 15.43 -9.48
CA LYS A 230 -5.47 15.34 -10.75
C LYS A 230 -6.88 14.74 -10.57
N GLY A 231 -7.35 14.55 -9.34
CA GLY A 231 -8.66 13.98 -9.04
C GLY A 231 -8.76 12.46 -9.19
N ARG A 232 -7.63 11.75 -9.33
CA ARG A 232 -7.61 10.29 -9.51
C ARG A 232 -7.52 9.58 -8.17
N ARG A 233 -8.35 8.54 -8.01
CA ARG A 233 -8.29 7.62 -6.86
C ARG A 233 -6.93 6.91 -6.85
N GLN A 234 -6.17 7.06 -5.78
CA GLN A 234 -4.91 6.34 -5.57
C GLN A 234 -5.17 5.03 -4.82
N LEU A 235 -4.31 4.03 -5.01
CA LEU A 235 -4.31 2.84 -4.16
C LEU A 235 -3.84 3.20 -2.74
N PRO A 236 -4.19 2.41 -1.71
CA PRO A 236 -3.51 2.49 -0.42
C PRO A 236 -1.98 2.37 -0.56
N ALA A 237 -1.23 3.05 0.30
CA ALA A 237 0.23 3.23 0.12
C ALA A 237 0.99 1.90 -0.01
N ALA A 238 0.60 0.88 0.76
CA ALA A 238 1.21 -0.45 0.69
C ALA A 238 1.13 -1.07 -0.72
N TYR A 239 -0.03 -0.97 -1.37
CA TYR A 239 -0.22 -1.45 -2.74
C TYR A 239 0.49 -0.56 -3.76
N ARG A 240 0.57 0.76 -3.53
CA ARG A 240 1.35 1.67 -4.38
C ARG A 240 2.82 1.28 -4.40
N VAL A 241 3.43 1.06 -3.23
CA VAL A 241 4.84 0.67 -3.12
C VAL A 241 5.08 -0.65 -3.84
N ALA A 242 4.22 -1.65 -3.62
CA ALA A 242 4.33 -2.93 -4.29
C ALA A 242 4.24 -2.81 -5.82
N ARG A 243 3.30 -2.00 -6.32
CA ARG A 243 3.13 -1.73 -7.77
C ARG A 243 4.32 -0.98 -8.36
N VAL A 244 4.92 -0.04 -7.64
CA VAL A 244 6.14 0.63 -8.10
C VAL A 244 7.30 -0.36 -8.20
N ALA A 245 7.48 -1.24 -7.21
CA ALA A 245 8.49 -2.28 -7.28
C ALA A 245 8.26 -3.25 -8.46
N ALA A 246 7.00 -3.61 -8.72
CA ALA A 246 6.63 -4.37 -9.90
C ALA A 246 6.96 -3.63 -11.20
N ALA A 247 6.75 -2.30 -11.26
CA ALA A 247 7.14 -1.49 -12.42
C ALA A 247 8.66 -1.53 -12.67
N TYR A 248 9.49 -1.49 -11.63
CA TYR A 248 10.94 -1.67 -11.79
C TYR A 248 11.29 -3.07 -12.30
N ALA A 249 10.60 -4.10 -11.80
CA ALA A 249 10.80 -5.47 -12.25
C ALA A 249 10.38 -5.66 -13.72
N ASP A 250 9.27 -5.06 -14.16
CA ASP A 250 8.82 -5.06 -15.56
C ASP A 250 9.75 -4.24 -16.48
N ALA A 251 10.40 -3.20 -15.94
CA ALA A 251 11.32 -2.35 -16.69
C ALA A 251 12.73 -2.90 -16.83
N GLY A 252 13.22 -3.57 -15.79
CA GLY A 252 14.45 -4.34 -15.85
C GLY A 252 14.18 -5.56 -16.69
N SER A 253 14.45 -5.49 -18.00
CA SER A 253 14.29 -6.58 -18.97
C SER A 253 14.67 -7.89 -18.29
N TYR A 254 13.65 -8.69 -17.98
CA TYR A 254 13.79 -9.86 -17.16
C TYR A 254 14.97 -10.74 -17.62
N LEU A 255 15.60 -11.45 -16.68
CA LEU A 255 16.48 -12.59 -17.01
C LEU A 255 15.78 -13.65 -17.90
N SER A 256 14.47 -13.52 -18.11
CA SER A 256 13.67 -14.22 -19.12
C SER A 256 13.52 -13.35 -20.38
N PRO A 257 14.19 -13.69 -21.50
CA PRO A 257 14.08 -12.97 -22.78
C PRO A 257 12.66 -12.90 -23.33
N LYS A 258 11.79 -13.80 -22.86
CA LYS A 258 10.41 -13.86 -23.27
C LYS A 258 9.50 -13.03 -22.35
N GLY A 259 9.91 -12.61 -21.15
CA GLY A 259 9.03 -11.94 -20.15
C GLY A 259 8.06 -12.89 -19.44
N TYR A 260 7.06 -12.38 -18.71
CA TYR A 260 6.10 -13.19 -17.92
C TYR A 260 4.63 -13.00 -18.31
N CYS A 261 4.33 -11.97 -19.09
CA CYS A 261 2.99 -11.68 -19.61
C CYS A 261 2.88 -11.99 -21.11
N VAL A 262 1.67 -12.34 -21.54
CA VAL A 262 1.23 -12.28 -22.94
C VAL A 262 -0.01 -11.40 -22.97
N GLY A 263 0.15 -10.14 -23.41
CA GLY A 263 -0.91 -9.15 -23.28
C GLY A 263 -1.25 -8.90 -21.81
N ASN A 264 -2.53 -9.06 -21.47
CA ASN A 264 -3.04 -8.83 -20.10
C ASN A 264 -3.12 -10.12 -19.26
N ASP A 265 -2.48 -11.20 -19.70
CA ASP A 265 -2.57 -12.52 -19.09
C ASP A 265 -1.18 -13.10 -18.76
N PRO A 266 -1.08 -13.98 -17.75
CA PRO A 266 0.14 -14.73 -17.50
C PRO A 266 0.47 -15.60 -18.71
N ARG A 267 1.77 -15.72 -19.02
CA ARG A 267 2.21 -16.61 -20.09
C ARG A 267 1.76 -18.06 -19.83
N PRO A 268 1.25 -18.78 -20.85
CA PRO A 268 0.94 -20.20 -20.74
C PRO A 268 2.12 -21.03 -20.22
N GLY A 269 1.85 -21.94 -19.27
CA GLY A 269 2.86 -22.84 -18.68
C GLY A 269 3.58 -22.28 -17.44
N LEU A 270 3.33 -21.02 -17.06
CA LEU A 270 3.73 -20.51 -15.75
C LEU A 270 2.67 -20.88 -14.70
N SER A 271 3.09 -21.03 -13.43
CA SER A 271 2.12 -21.27 -12.35
C SER A 271 1.17 -20.07 -12.21
N THR A 272 -0.11 -20.38 -12.06
CA THR A 272 -1.20 -19.44 -11.78
C THR A 272 -1.76 -19.62 -10.37
N GLN A 273 -1.07 -20.40 -9.54
CA GLN A 273 -1.44 -20.70 -8.16
C GLN A 273 -0.56 -19.89 -7.19
N SER A 274 -0.83 -20.01 -5.89
CA SER A 274 -0.13 -19.26 -4.84
C SER A 274 1.38 -19.55 -4.78
N ASP A 275 1.82 -20.71 -5.23
CA ASP A 275 3.23 -21.11 -5.31
C ASP A 275 4.03 -20.27 -6.33
N ALA A 276 3.36 -19.61 -7.29
CA ALA A 276 3.98 -18.68 -8.23
C ALA A 276 4.69 -17.51 -7.52
N ILE A 277 4.27 -17.18 -6.30
CA ILE A 277 4.83 -16.08 -5.50
C ILE A 277 6.12 -16.51 -4.78
N THR A 278 6.26 -17.80 -4.49
CA THR A 278 7.29 -18.33 -3.57
C THR A 278 8.61 -18.69 -4.26
N PHE A 279 8.60 -19.00 -5.55
CA PHE A 279 9.77 -19.51 -6.29
C PHE A 279 10.60 -18.43 -7.00
N GLU A 280 10.57 -17.19 -6.51
CA GLU A 280 11.30 -16.05 -7.11
C GLU A 280 10.95 -15.76 -8.57
N ALA A 281 9.93 -16.42 -9.13
CA ALA A 281 9.45 -16.19 -10.48
C ALA A 281 8.63 -14.89 -10.50
N PRO A 282 9.02 -13.88 -11.29
CA PRO A 282 8.20 -12.70 -11.48
C PRO A 282 6.81 -13.08 -11.99
N LEU A 283 5.79 -12.53 -11.35
CA LEU A 283 4.40 -12.67 -11.80
C LEU A 283 4.20 -11.91 -13.11
N CYS A 284 3.12 -12.21 -13.83
CA CYS A 284 2.58 -11.22 -14.76
C CYS A 284 1.89 -10.11 -13.97
N PHE A 285 2.65 -9.07 -13.60
CA PHE A 285 2.18 -8.07 -12.63
C PHE A 285 0.91 -7.35 -13.08
N VAL A 286 0.78 -7.01 -14.37
CA VAL A 286 -0.44 -6.35 -14.88
C VAL A 286 -1.70 -7.20 -14.73
N ALA A 287 -1.57 -8.53 -14.76
CA ALA A 287 -2.67 -9.48 -14.59
C ALA A 287 -2.92 -9.84 -13.12
N ALA A 288 -1.93 -9.66 -12.25
CA ALA A 288 -2.00 -10.00 -10.84
C ALA A 288 -2.83 -8.96 -10.05
N THR A 289 -3.55 -9.41 -9.03
CA THR A 289 -4.24 -8.51 -8.08
C THR A 289 -3.23 -7.70 -7.27
N ASP A 290 -3.59 -6.52 -6.78
CA ASP A 290 -2.68 -5.71 -5.96
C ASP A 290 -2.18 -6.45 -4.72
N ARG A 291 -3.04 -7.27 -4.10
CA ARG A 291 -2.66 -8.17 -2.99
C ARG A 291 -1.60 -9.19 -3.39
N ALA A 292 -1.71 -9.78 -4.58
CA ALA A 292 -0.69 -10.71 -5.07
C ALA A 292 0.64 -10.01 -5.34
N VAL A 293 0.60 -8.80 -5.90
CA VAL A 293 1.80 -7.97 -6.11
C VAL A 293 2.44 -7.58 -4.78
N GLN A 294 1.64 -7.21 -3.78
CA GLN A 294 2.12 -6.95 -2.41
C GLN A 294 2.75 -8.20 -1.80
N SER A 295 2.13 -9.37 -1.94
CA SER A 295 2.70 -10.62 -1.43
C SER A 295 4.05 -10.95 -2.06
N TRP A 296 4.19 -10.76 -3.38
CA TRP A 296 5.47 -10.85 -4.09
C TRP A 296 6.48 -9.82 -3.59
N PHE A 297 6.05 -8.56 -3.41
CA PHE A 297 6.90 -7.48 -2.90
C PHE A 297 7.51 -7.82 -1.54
N ARG A 298 6.73 -8.39 -0.63
CA ARG A 298 7.21 -8.80 0.71
C ARG A 298 8.35 -9.83 0.61
N HIS A 299 8.21 -10.81 -0.29
CA HIS A 299 9.29 -11.77 -0.56
C HIS A 299 10.52 -11.07 -1.12
N LYS A 300 10.33 -10.16 -2.09
CA LYS A 300 11.42 -9.42 -2.71
C LYS A 300 12.17 -8.53 -1.71
N MET A 301 11.43 -7.85 -0.84
CA MET A 301 11.97 -6.99 0.21
C MET A 301 12.87 -7.77 1.17
N ARG A 302 12.40 -8.92 1.67
CA ARG A 302 13.21 -9.78 2.57
C ARG A 302 14.46 -10.31 1.88
N GLN A 303 14.37 -10.62 0.58
CA GLN A 303 15.52 -11.04 -0.21
C GLN A 303 16.55 -9.90 -0.33
N GLU A 304 16.10 -8.68 -0.67
CA GLU A 304 16.97 -7.50 -0.76
C GLU A 304 17.61 -7.17 0.59
N GLU A 305 16.85 -7.19 1.68
CA GLU A 305 17.36 -7.00 3.04
C GLU A 305 18.43 -8.04 3.40
N ALA A 306 18.17 -9.33 3.14
CA ALA A 306 19.12 -10.41 3.39
C ALA A 306 20.39 -10.29 2.53
N ASN A 307 20.31 -9.68 1.35
CA ASN A 307 21.46 -9.40 0.51
C ASN A 307 22.29 -8.23 1.06
N VAL A 308 21.63 -7.14 1.50
CA VAL A 308 22.31 -5.99 2.13
C VAL A 308 23.08 -6.44 3.38
N ARG A 309 22.43 -7.18 4.28
CA ARG A 309 23.07 -7.72 5.50
C ARG A 309 24.28 -8.64 5.21
N ARG A 310 24.30 -9.31 4.05
CA ARG A 310 25.42 -10.16 3.63
C ARG A 310 26.56 -9.37 2.99
N ALA A 311 26.23 -8.27 2.30
CA ALA A 311 27.21 -7.45 1.58
C ALA A 311 28.02 -6.56 2.51
N HIS A 312 27.44 -6.08 3.63
CA HIS A 312 28.13 -5.24 4.60
C HIS A 312 28.57 -6.08 5.82
N ALA A 313 29.89 -6.28 5.96
CA ALA A 313 30.47 -7.03 7.07
C ALA A 313 30.65 -6.19 8.35
N SER A 314 30.53 -4.86 8.25
CA SER A 314 30.55 -3.91 9.36
C SER A 314 29.55 -2.78 9.11
N PRO A 315 28.72 -2.40 10.11
CA PRO A 315 27.70 -1.37 9.95
C PRO A 315 28.30 0.01 9.68
N ASP A 316 28.25 0.42 8.41
CA ASP A 316 28.42 1.81 8.01
C ASP A 316 27.10 2.60 8.16
N GLU A 317 27.17 3.92 8.02
CA GLU A 317 26.01 4.82 8.19
C GLU A 317 24.93 4.59 7.12
N SER A 318 25.34 4.25 5.89
CA SER A 318 24.42 3.96 4.78
C SER A 318 23.64 2.65 5.00
N GLU A 319 24.28 1.66 5.61
CA GLU A 319 23.64 0.40 6.01
C GLU A 319 22.59 0.66 7.09
N ARG A 320 22.87 1.49 8.10
CA ARG A 320 21.91 1.80 9.17
C ARG A 320 20.62 2.40 8.64
N LEU A 321 20.74 3.36 7.71
CA LEU A 321 19.59 4.05 7.14
C LEU A 321 18.79 3.12 6.21
N THR A 322 19.49 2.33 5.39
CA THR A 322 18.87 1.28 4.57
C THR A 322 18.14 0.26 5.44
N HIS A 323 18.76 -0.16 6.54
CA HIS A 323 18.19 -1.11 7.49
C HIS A 323 16.96 -0.52 8.20
N PHE A 324 16.98 0.76 8.56
CA PHE A 324 15.82 1.46 9.11
C PHE A 324 14.65 1.45 8.12
N TRP A 325 14.88 1.75 6.84
CA TRP A 325 13.84 1.65 5.82
C TRP A 325 13.23 0.25 5.74
N PHE A 326 14.05 -0.81 5.73
CA PHE A 326 13.54 -2.18 5.68
C PHE A 326 12.76 -2.57 6.94
N THR A 327 13.29 -2.26 8.12
CA THR A 327 12.78 -2.79 9.40
C THR A 327 11.70 -1.93 10.06
N ALA A 328 11.70 -0.63 9.83
CA ALA A 328 10.76 0.30 10.45
C ALA A 328 9.66 0.74 9.48
N VAL A 329 10.00 1.02 8.21
CA VAL A 329 9.05 1.59 7.25
C VAL A 329 8.40 0.50 6.41
N LEU A 330 9.20 -0.24 5.64
CA LEU A 330 8.69 -1.21 4.69
C LEU A 330 8.12 -2.45 5.39
N ALA A 331 8.55 -2.75 6.62
CA ALA A 331 7.92 -3.77 7.44
C ALA A 331 6.43 -3.48 7.74
N LEU A 332 5.98 -2.21 7.72
CA LEU A 332 4.55 -1.89 7.89
C LEU A 332 3.70 -2.42 6.73
N ILE A 333 4.29 -2.60 5.54
CA ILE A 333 3.61 -3.18 4.36
C ILE A 333 3.19 -4.62 4.62
N ASP A 334 3.89 -5.35 5.49
CA ASP A 334 3.55 -6.73 5.85
C ASP A 334 2.20 -6.83 6.56
N ILE A 335 1.77 -5.75 7.21
CA ILE A 335 0.58 -5.66 8.04
C ILE A 335 -0.64 -5.21 7.22
N ALA A 336 -0.45 -4.29 6.28
CA ALA A 336 -1.52 -3.69 5.48
C ALA A 336 -2.34 -4.69 4.62
N ALA A 337 -1.84 -5.91 4.40
CA ALA A 337 -2.59 -6.95 3.70
C ALA A 337 -3.71 -7.58 4.54
N PHE A 338 -3.64 -7.46 5.87
CA PHE A 338 -4.52 -8.16 6.80
C PHE A 338 -5.67 -7.27 7.23
N VAL A 339 -6.88 -7.74 6.93
CA VAL A 339 -8.14 -7.08 7.28
C VAL A 339 -8.21 -6.86 8.80
N GLU A 340 -7.75 -7.84 9.57
CA GLU A 340 -7.78 -7.80 11.04
C GLU A 340 -6.96 -6.67 11.66
N PHE A 341 -5.89 -6.20 11.00
CA PHE A 341 -5.12 -5.07 11.51
C PHE A 341 -5.77 -3.73 11.20
N ALA A 342 -6.40 -3.60 10.02
CA ALA A 342 -7.22 -2.44 9.71
C ALA A 342 -8.43 -2.36 10.67
N GLU A 343 -9.04 -3.50 11.01
CA GLU A 343 -10.12 -3.57 12.00
C GLU A 343 -9.68 -3.11 13.39
N ALA A 344 -8.51 -3.56 13.88
CA ALA A 344 -8.01 -3.15 15.19
C ALA A 344 -7.72 -1.64 15.28
N ASP A 345 -7.14 -1.05 14.22
CA ASP A 345 -6.89 0.40 14.15
C ASP A 345 -8.20 1.19 14.24
N PHE A 346 -9.22 0.82 13.46
CA PHE A 346 -10.52 1.50 13.50
C PHE A 346 -11.28 1.26 14.79
N VAL A 347 -11.10 0.11 15.44
CA VAL A 347 -11.75 -0.15 16.71
C VAL A 347 -11.16 0.72 17.82
N SER A 348 -9.85 0.97 17.82
CA SER A 348 -9.22 1.91 18.74
C SER A 348 -9.78 3.33 18.54
N GLU A 349 -9.93 3.77 17.30
CA GLU A 349 -10.56 5.05 16.93
C GLU A 349 -12.03 5.13 17.39
N LEU A 350 -12.83 4.11 17.06
CA LEU A 350 -14.25 4.04 17.47
C LEU A 350 -14.41 4.00 18.99
N SER A 351 -13.49 3.36 19.71
CA SER A 351 -13.46 3.38 21.18
C SER A 351 -13.13 4.76 21.71
N ALA A 352 -12.15 5.46 21.12
CA ALA A 352 -11.78 6.82 21.51
C ALA A 352 -12.92 7.83 21.26
N GLU A 353 -13.74 7.60 20.24
CA GLU A 353 -14.96 8.35 19.93
C GLU A 353 -16.15 7.99 20.84
N GLY A 354 -16.02 6.97 21.70
CA GLY A 354 -17.10 6.46 22.54
C GLY A 354 -18.19 5.71 21.76
N ALA A 355 -17.94 5.35 20.51
CA ALA A 355 -18.84 4.55 19.68
C ALA A 355 -18.77 3.04 20.02
N LEU A 356 -17.73 2.63 20.76
CA LEU A 356 -17.52 1.27 21.24
C LEU A 356 -17.14 1.27 22.72
N ALA A 357 -17.53 0.23 23.45
CA ALA A 357 -17.07 0.01 24.81
C ALA A 357 -15.60 -0.47 24.80
N GLU A 358 -14.79 -0.03 25.79
CA GLU A 358 -13.38 -0.42 25.88
C GLU A 358 -13.17 -1.94 25.94
N GLU A 359 -14.09 -2.66 26.58
CA GLU A 359 -14.08 -4.13 26.69
C GLU A 359 -14.24 -4.80 25.33
N GLU A 360 -15.12 -4.26 24.47
CA GLU A 360 -15.33 -4.74 23.11
C GLU A 360 -14.13 -4.40 22.22
N ALA A 361 -13.53 -3.24 22.42
CA ALA A 361 -12.33 -2.83 21.71
C ALA A 361 -11.15 -3.76 21.99
N ALA A 362 -10.95 -4.13 23.26
CA ALA A 362 -9.89 -5.03 23.69
C ALA A 362 -9.96 -6.42 23.02
N VAL A 363 -11.15 -6.95 22.77
CA VAL A 363 -11.33 -8.26 22.10
C VAL A 363 -10.82 -8.24 20.65
N VAL A 364 -11.07 -7.14 19.93
CA VAL A 364 -10.60 -7.00 18.53
C VAL A 364 -9.10 -6.78 18.47
N GLU A 365 -8.56 -5.96 19.39
CA GLU A 365 -7.11 -5.74 19.52
C GLU A 365 -6.36 -7.03 19.88
N GLU A 366 -6.89 -7.88 20.76
CA GLU A 366 -6.30 -9.16 21.10
C GLU A 366 -6.15 -10.05 19.85
N ARG A 367 -7.17 -10.06 18.99
CA ARG A 367 -7.16 -10.85 17.76
C ARG A 367 -6.09 -10.39 16.78
N ALA A 368 -5.93 -9.08 16.57
CA ALA A 368 -4.84 -8.55 15.74
C ALA A 368 -3.46 -8.88 16.36
N THR A 369 -3.35 -8.80 17.68
CA THR A 369 -2.12 -9.15 18.42
C THR A 369 -1.72 -10.63 18.26
N GLN A 370 -2.69 -11.54 18.20
CA GLN A 370 -2.41 -12.96 17.95
C GLN A 370 -1.83 -13.20 16.55
N LEU A 371 -2.20 -12.38 15.56
CA LEU A 371 -1.64 -12.45 14.20
C LEU A 371 -0.22 -11.89 14.15
N SER A 372 0.06 -10.77 14.81
CA SER A 372 1.42 -10.19 14.86
C SER A 372 2.42 -11.13 15.53
N CYS A 373 2.00 -11.86 16.58
CA CYS A 373 2.86 -12.82 17.28
C CYS A 373 3.28 -14.04 16.42
N ARG A 374 2.52 -14.37 15.37
CA ARG A 374 2.86 -15.43 14.40
C ARG A 374 3.76 -14.96 13.26
N VAL A 375 3.76 -13.66 12.97
CA VAL A 375 4.69 -13.03 12.03
C VAL A 375 5.99 -12.76 12.80
N ARG A 376 6.73 -13.81 13.16
CA ARG A 376 8.13 -13.65 13.58
C ARG A 376 9.02 -13.59 12.33
N PRO A 377 10.01 -12.67 12.30
CA PRO A 377 10.94 -12.54 11.18
C PRO A 377 11.78 -13.79 10.96
#